data_AF-A0A445CR16-F1
#
_entry.id   AF-A0A445CR16-F1
#
_cell.length_a   1.000
_cell.length_b   1.000
_cell.length_c   1.000
_cell.angle_alpha   90.00
_cell.angle_beta   90.00
_cell.angle_gamma   90.00
#
_symmetry.space_group_name_H-M   'P 1'
#
loop_
_entity.id
_entity.type
_entity.pdbx_description
1 polymer ?
#
loop_
_entity_poly.entity_id
_entity_poly.type
_entity_poly.pdbx_seq_one_letter_code
_entity_poly.pdbx_strand_id
1 'polypeptide(L)'
;MEIDRAIRECSDRRLQTKYNNATYVIQRALALYSIEEVAFSFNGGKDSTVLLHLLRAGYFLHKEGQNSANGDLKDFPIRTIYFETPSAFPEINSFTYDTAATVDNMEKRYFLLSDNLFLSSYGLQIDTICTDFKSGLEALLKEKPIRAIFLGVRIGDPTAVGQEQFSPSSPGWPAFMRVNPILDWSYRDVWAFLLTCKVNYCSLYDQGYTSIGSIYDTVPNSLLSISDSSDKFKPAYLLADGRLERAGRAKRLSSSNCGQRPVDSNGLSSLDLHKNSMLTASVIAVGDEFLFGTVEDQLGPNLCRKLHSVGWSVLRLSVVHSNIDSVAEEVEQKKSSDMVFIYGGVGPLHSDVTIAGIAKAFGVRLAPDEEFEEYLRHIIGDQCIGDRNEMAQLPEGITELLHHDKLSVPLIKCQNVIVLTATNVSELEKEWNCLIELTESNDLLTLLEPYVSKQVMTNLSDVEIAQPLSKLCLEFPDLHIGCYRTTRYGSLVVSLKGKDQERLELAMKSLEKKFQPGTFKEMN
;
A
#
# COMPACT_ATOMS: atom_id res chain seq x y z
N MET A 1 4.93 36.50 -4.15
CA MET A 1 5.35 35.88 -2.86
C MET A 1 6.55 34.95 -3.10
N GLU A 2 7.52 34.86 -2.17
CA GLU A 2 8.81 34.16 -2.38
C GLU A 2 8.70 32.67 -2.69
N ILE A 3 7.85 31.94 -1.98
CA ILE A 3 7.62 30.49 -2.16
C ILE A 3 7.08 30.19 -3.56
N ASP A 4 6.10 30.97 -4.03
CA ASP A 4 5.48 30.80 -5.35
C ASP A 4 6.51 30.99 -6.47
N ARG A 5 7.37 32.00 -6.34
CA ARG A 5 8.49 32.22 -7.26
C ARG A 5 9.47 31.05 -7.25
N ALA A 6 9.91 30.59 -6.07
CA ALA A 6 10.88 29.51 -5.93
C ALA A 6 10.38 28.20 -6.58
N ILE A 7 9.09 27.87 -6.43
CA ILE A 7 8.51 26.68 -7.06
C ILE A 7 8.39 26.84 -8.58
N ARG A 8 7.92 28.01 -9.07
CA ARG A 8 7.81 28.27 -10.52
C ARG A 8 9.15 28.23 -11.24
N GLU A 9 10.22 28.68 -10.58
CA GLU A 9 11.59 28.67 -11.12
C GLU A 9 12.30 27.31 -10.97
N CYS A 10 11.74 26.40 -10.17
CA CYS A 10 12.30 25.06 -9.97
C CYS A 10 12.20 24.22 -11.27
N SER A 11 13.18 23.35 -11.50
CA SER A 11 13.13 22.38 -12.61
C SER A 11 12.27 21.14 -12.32
N ASP A 12 11.90 20.91 -11.05
CA ASP A 12 11.11 19.76 -10.62
C ASP A 12 9.62 19.97 -10.97
N ARG A 13 9.21 19.39 -12.10
CA ARG A 13 7.81 19.45 -12.57
C ARG A 13 6.83 18.77 -11.63
N ARG A 14 7.24 17.68 -10.96
CA ARG A 14 6.38 16.95 -10.01
C ARG A 14 6.05 17.86 -8.83
N LEU A 15 7.06 18.51 -8.26
CA LEU A 15 6.89 19.45 -7.17
C LEU A 15 6.00 20.63 -7.58
N GLN A 16 6.15 21.15 -8.81
CA GLN A 16 5.25 22.19 -9.34
C GLN A 16 3.80 21.73 -9.40
N THR A 17 3.52 20.53 -9.91
CA THR A 17 2.17 19.97 -9.96
C THR A 17 1.58 19.79 -8.56
N LYS A 18 2.35 19.22 -7.61
CA LYS A 18 1.93 19.05 -6.21
C LYS A 18 1.60 20.40 -5.54
N TYR A 19 2.44 21.41 -5.77
CA TYR A 19 2.22 22.77 -5.29
C TYR A 19 0.96 23.41 -5.89
N ASN A 20 0.77 23.30 -7.21
CA ASN A 20 -0.42 23.85 -7.89
C ASN A 20 -1.71 23.19 -7.38
N ASN A 21 -1.71 21.87 -7.19
CA ASN A 21 -2.85 21.15 -6.63
C ASN A 21 -3.15 21.59 -5.20
N ALA A 22 -2.13 21.69 -4.34
CA ALA A 22 -2.32 22.10 -2.95
C ALA A 22 -2.83 23.55 -2.83
N THR A 23 -2.26 24.48 -3.59
CA THR A 23 -2.72 25.87 -3.62
C THR A 23 -4.13 26.00 -4.19
N TYR A 24 -4.49 25.20 -5.20
CA TYR A 24 -5.86 25.12 -5.71
C TYR A 24 -6.86 24.65 -4.64
N VAL A 25 -6.53 23.60 -3.87
CA VAL A 25 -7.38 23.14 -2.74
C VAL A 25 -7.58 24.26 -1.72
N ILE A 26 -6.52 25.00 -1.40
CA ILE A 26 -6.58 26.14 -0.47
C ILE A 26 -7.47 27.25 -1.03
N GLN A 27 -7.31 27.64 -2.29
CA GLN A 27 -8.15 28.64 -2.94
C GLN A 27 -9.62 28.23 -2.97
N ARG A 28 -9.91 26.94 -3.20
CA ARG A 28 -11.27 26.40 -3.13
C ARG A 28 -11.86 26.51 -1.73
N ALA A 29 -11.09 26.17 -0.71
CA ALA A 29 -11.54 26.31 0.68
C ALA A 29 -11.84 27.79 1.02
N LEU A 30 -10.95 28.71 0.63
CA LEU A 30 -11.15 30.16 0.82
C LEU A 30 -12.29 30.75 -0.02
N ALA A 31 -12.71 30.08 -1.09
CA ALA A 31 -13.91 30.45 -1.85
C ALA A 31 -15.21 29.95 -1.18
N LEU A 32 -15.13 28.90 -0.36
CA LEU A 32 -16.27 28.30 0.34
C LEU A 32 -16.48 28.85 1.75
N TYR A 33 -15.40 29.28 2.40
CA TYR A 33 -15.38 29.74 3.79
C TYR A 33 -14.68 31.09 3.87
N SER A 34 -15.25 32.02 4.63
CA SER A 34 -14.59 33.30 4.92
C SER A 34 -13.35 33.09 5.80
N ILE A 35 -12.46 34.10 5.85
CA ILE A 35 -11.20 34.03 6.63
C ILE A 35 -11.45 33.78 8.12
N GLU A 36 -12.57 34.26 8.66
CA GLU A 36 -12.97 34.06 10.06
C GLU A 36 -13.50 32.64 10.32
N GLU A 37 -14.01 31.96 9.29
CA GLU A 37 -14.55 30.60 9.34
C GLU A 37 -13.48 29.51 9.13
N VAL A 38 -12.25 29.89 8.77
CA VAL A 38 -11.13 28.95 8.58
C VAL A 38 -10.12 29.03 9.72
N ALA A 39 -9.57 27.88 10.09
CA ALA A 39 -8.44 27.79 10.98
C ALA A 39 -7.37 26.85 10.41
N PHE A 40 -6.15 26.95 10.92
CA PHE A 40 -5.01 26.13 10.53
C PHE A 40 -4.45 25.43 11.76
N SER A 41 -4.36 24.09 11.72
CA SER A 41 -3.72 23.33 12.80
C SER A 41 -2.21 23.25 12.56
N PHE A 42 -1.44 23.89 13.43
CA PHE A 42 0.03 23.90 13.36
C PHE A 42 0.63 23.15 14.55
N ASN A 43 1.67 22.34 14.31
CA ASN A 43 2.34 21.59 15.38
C ASN A 43 3.89 21.69 15.31
N GLY A 44 4.43 22.54 14.44
CA GLY A 44 5.88 22.69 14.22
C GLY A 44 6.53 21.56 13.43
N GLY A 45 5.84 20.45 13.20
CA GLY A 45 6.33 19.33 12.39
C GLY A 45 6.41 19.70 10.91
N LYS A 46 7.27 18.99 10.17
CA LYS A 46 7.58 19.22 8.74
C LYS A 46 6.32 19.42 7.88
N ASP A 47 5.31 18.59 8.06
CA ASP A 47 4.10 18.57 7.24
C ASP A 47 3.23 19.81 7.49
N SER A 48 3.08 20.22 8.75
CA SER A 48 2.37 21.45 9.13
C SER A 48 3.15 22.70 8.70
N THR A 49 4.48 22.66 8.73
CA THR A 49 5.34 23.75 8.24
C THR A 49 5.18 23.94 6.74
N VAL A 50 5.20 22.86 5.95
CA VAL A 50 4.89 22.93 4.51
C VAL A 50 3.51 23.54 4.28
N LEU A 51 2.50 23.08 5.03
CA LEU A 51 1.14 23.60 4.90
C LEU A 51 1.04 25.09 5.25
N LEU A 52 1.76 25.59 6.25
CA LEU A 52 1.81 27.02 6.57
C LEU A 52 2.25 27.85 5.35
N HIS A 53 3.32 27.42 4.69
CA HIS A 53 3.83 28.11 3.51
C HIS A 53 2.90 28.01 2.30
N LEU A 54 2.26 26.85 2.11
CA LEU A 54 1.23 26.67 1.08
C LEU A 54 -0.02 27.52 1.36
N LEU A 55 -0.43 27.69 2.62
CA LEU A 55 -1.55 28.55 3.00
C LEU A 55 -1.27 30.01 2.71
N ARG A 56 -0.06 30.49 3.02
CA ARG A 56 0.39 31.83 2.64
C ARG A 56 0.34 32.02 1.12
N ALA A 57 0.77 31.00 0.38
CA ALA A 57 0.73 30.99 -1.08
C ALA A 57 -0.69 31.03 -1.66
N GLY A 58 -1.53 30.09 -1.25
CA GLY A 58 -2.91 30.00 -1.69
C GLY A 58 -3.72 31.25 -1.32
N TYR A 59 -3.48 31.83 -0.15
CA TYR A 59 -4.08 33.09 0.27
C TYR A 59 -3.66 34.27 -0.61
N PHE A 60 -2.35 34.40 -0.89
CA PHE A 60 -1.82 35.42 -1.78
C PHE A 60 -2.45 35.32 -3.18
N LEU A 61 -2.47 34.12 -3.76
CA LEU A 61 -3.05 33.86 -5.08
C LEU A 61 -4.57 34.08 -5.10
N HIS A 62 -5.28 33.73 -4.02
CA HIS A 62 -6.71 33.99 -3.89
C HIS A 62 -7.01 35.50 -3.88
N LYS A 63 -6.20 36.30 -3.18
CA LYS A 63 -6.34 37.76 -3.14
C LYS A 63 -6.03 38.43 -4.47
N GLU A 64 -4.97 38.02 -5.17
CA GLU A 64 -4.66 38.54 -6.51
C GLU A 64 -5.81 38.30 -7.49
N GLY A 65 -6.45 37.13 -7.44
CA GLY A 65 -7.61 36.82 -8.28
C GLY A 65 -8.87 37.66 -7.99
N GLN A 66 -8.96 38.33 -6.84
CA GLN A 66 -10.09 39.17 -6.44
C GLN A 66 -9.89 40.68 -6.68
N ASN A 67 -8.85 41.12 -7.41
CA ASN A 67 -8.62 42.54 -7.76
C ASN A 67 -8.65 43.53 -6.57
N SER A 68 -8.31 43.09 -5.37
CA SER A 68 -8.23 43.97 -4.19
C SER A 68 -6.79 44.46 -4.02
N ALA A 69 -6.45 45.56 -4.70
CA ALA A 69 -5.22 46.30 -4.46
C ALA A 69 -5.29 47.06 -3.12
N ASN A 70 -4.19 47.04 -2.36
CA ASN A 70 -3.90 47.80 -1.14
C ASN A 70 -4.24 47.13 0.21
N GLY A 71 -3.54 46.04 0.53
CA GLY A 71 -3.34 45.63 1.92
C GLY A 71 -1.89 45.18 2.11
N ASP A 72 -1.17 45.82 3.04
CA ASP A 72 0.17 45.40 3.47
C ASP A 72 0.10 43.91 3.89
N LEU A 73 0.76 43.02 3.16
CA LEU A 73 0.79 41.55 3.36
C LEU A 73 1.64 41.15 4.59
N LYS A 74 1.64 41.97 5.65
CA LYS A 74 2.54 41.77 6.79
C LYS A 74 2.06 40.67 7.74
N ASP A 75 0.76 40.44 7.84
CA ASP A 75 0.20 39.49 8.80
C ASP A 75 -0.49 38.29 8.11
N PHE A 76 -0.22 37.08 8.62
CA PHE A 76 -0.93 35.87 8.24
C PHE A 76 -2.31 35.85 8.92
N PRO A 77 -3.42 36.01 8.17
CA PRO A 77 -4.71 36.34 8.78
C PRO A 77 -5.52 35.11 9.20
N ILE A 78 -5.03 33.90 8.91
CA ILE A 78 -5.71 32.67 9.27
C ILE A 78 -5.33 32.31 10.70
N ARG A 79 -6.36 32.15 11.53
CA ARG A 79 -6.22 31.69 12.92
C ARG A 79 -5.48 30.35 12.97
N THR A 80 -4.49 30.26 13.84
CA THR A 80 -3.67 29.06 14.01
C THR A 80 -4.00 28.38 15.33
N ILE A 81 -4.30 27.09 15.29
CA ILE A 81 -4.59 26.26 16.46
C ILE A 81 -3.33 25.47 16.78
N TYR A 82 -2.89 25.53 18.04
CA TYR A 82 -1.77 24.74 18.55
C TYR A 82 -2.21 23.96 19.79
N PHE A 83 -2.06 22.64 19.76
CA PHE A 83 -2.29 21.77 20.91
C PHE A 83 -0.98 21.57 21.66
N GLU A 84 -0.84 22.25 22.79
CA GLU A 84 0.35 22.14 23.62
C GLU A 84 0.30 20.86 24.43
N THR A 85 1.37 20.06 24.35
CA THR A 85 1.49 18.82 25.13
C THR A 85 2.79 18.83 25.92
N PRO A 86 2.76 18.42 27.21
CA PRO A 86 3.96 18.38 28.04
C PRO A 86 4.96 17.31 27.60
N SER A 87 4.52 16.37 26.76
CA SER A 87 5.33 15.31 26.20
C SER A 87 5.97 15.67 24.85
N ALA A 88 5.82 16.91 24.37
CA ALA A 88 6.48 17.37 23.15
C ALA A 88 7.96 17.65 23.39
N PHE A 89 8.77 17.53 22.34
CA PHE A 89 10.18 17.88 22.39
C PHE A 89 10.37 19.40 22.62
N PRO A 90 11.30 19.85 23.48
CA PRO A 90 11.59 21.27 23.65
C PRO A 90 11.89 21.98 22.33
N GLU A 91 12.59 21.32 21.40
CA GLU A 91 12.97 21.84 20.10
C GLU A 91 11.76 22.07 19.18
N ILE A 92 10.74 21.20 19.22
CA ILE A 92 9.52 21.40 18.41
C ILE A 92 8.68 22.53 18.98
N ASN A 93 8.63 22.66 20.32
CA ASN A 93 7.93 23.75 20.99
C ASN A 93 8.61 25.10 20.70
N SER A 94 9.95 25.18 20.86
CA SER A 94 10.70 26.39 20.51
C SER A 94 10.44 26.78 19.07
N PHE A 95 10.61 25.84 18.13
CA PHE A 95 10.37 26.09 16.71
C PHE A 95 8.95 26.61 16.43
N THR A 96 7.93 26.02 17.09
CA THR A 96 6.54 26.44 16.95
C THR A 96 6.34 27.88 17.40
N TYR A 97 6.82 28.23 18.60
CA TYR A 97 6.69 29.58 19.15
C TYR A 97 7.52 30.62 18.39
N ASP A 98 8.73 30.26 17.96
CA ASP A 98 9.61 31.14 17.19
C ASP A 98 9.03 31.44 15.80
N THR A 99 8.42 30.44 15.16
CA THR A 99 7.67 30.59 13.89
C THR A 99 6.46 31.52 14.06
N ALA A 100 5.80 31.44 15.22
CA ALA A 100 4.58 32.19 15.52
C ALA A 100 4.81 33.64 15.95
N ALA A 101 5.99 33.95 16.49
CA ALA A 101 6.29 35.25 17.09
C ALA A 101 6.02 36.43 16.14
N THR A 102 5.69 37.57 16.72
CA THR A 102 5.66 38.88 16.05
C THR A 102 6.91 39.67 16.43
N VAL A 103 7.35 40.59 15.57
CA VAL A 103 8.52 41.46 15.81
C VAL A 103 8.41 42.22 17.14
N ASP A 104 7.20 42.63 17.55
CA ASP A 104 6.93 43.37 18.80
C ASP A 104 7.08 42.53 20.08
N ASN A 105 6.93 41.21 20.02
CA ASN A 105 7.05 40.33 21.20
C ASN A 105 8.49 39.87 21.47
N MET A 106 9.44 40.31 20.63
CA MET A 106 10.83 39.84 20.63
C MET A 106 11.72 40.60 21.64
N GLU A 107 11.37 41.83 22.02
CA GLU A 107 12.14 42.65 22.98
C GLU A 107 12.23 42.06 24.40
N LYS A 108 11.37 41.11 24.77
CA LYS A 108 11.37 40.51 26.13
C LYS A 108 12.15 39.20 26.28
N ARG A 109 12.72 38.64 25.22
CA ARG A 109 13.42 37.32 25.30
C ARG A 109 14.86 37.31 24.75
N TYR A 110 15.44 38.47 24.47
CA TYR A 110 16.86 38.58 24.12
C TYR A 110 17.70 38.78 25.40
N PHE A 111 18.03 37.69 26.09
CA PHE A 111 19.21 37.71 26.98
C PHE A 111 20.21 36.58 26.73
N LEU A 112 19.90 35.53 25.95
CA LEU A 112 20.88 34.47 25.71
C LEU A 112 20.77 33.94 24.27
N LEU A 113 21.93 33.82 23.62
CA LEU A 113 22.23 33.26 22.30
C LEU A 113 22.35 34.28 21.16
N SER A 114 23.55 34.87 21.10
CA SER A 114 24.16 35.40 19.89
C SER A 114 24.44 34.28 18.88
N ASP A 115 24.28 34.63 17.59
CA ASP A 115 24.81 33.94 16.39
C ASP A 115 23.90 33.01 15.58
N ASN A 116 22.58 33.22 15.53
CA ASN A 116 21.75 32.75 14.39
C ASN A 116 20.58 33.70 14.09
N LEU A 117 20.90 34.78 13.38
CA LEU A 117 19.98 35.83 12.97
C LEU A 117 19.33 35.45 11.63
N PHE A 118 18.15 34.81 11.64
CA PHE A 118 17.05 34.90 10.64
C PHE A 118 15.99 33.81 10.92
N LEU A 119 15.34 33.86 12.09
CA LEU A 119 14.02 33.22 12.27
C LEU A 119 12.98 34.16 11.67
N SER A 120 12.38 33.76 10.55
CA SER A 120 11.33 34.49 9.87
C SER A 120 10.05 34.42 10.71
N SER A 121 9.82 35.46 11.51
CA SER A 121 8.61 35.64 12.32
C SER A 121 7.40 35.85 11.39
N TYR A 122 6.38 34.99 11.45
CA TYR A 122 5.22 35.06 10.56
C TYR A 122 3.98 35.72 11.16
N GLY A 123 4.04 36.14 12.43
CA GLY A 123 2.95 36.84 13.10
C GLY A 123 1.66 36.02 13.14
N LEU A 124 1.76 34.75 13.56
CA LEU A 124 0.61 33.85 13.60
C LEU A 124 -0.30 34.20 14.80
N GLN A 125 -1.60 34.34 14.57
CA GLN A 125 -2.58 34.38 15.65
C GLN A 125 -2.79 32.97 16.21
N ILE A 126 -2.03 32.59 17.25
CA ILE A 126 -2.12 31.27 17.88
C ILE A 126 -3.15 31.23 19.00
N ASP A 127 -4.10 30.29 18.91
CA ASP A 127 -4.88 29.80 20.04
C ASP A 127 -4.24 28.52 20.58
N THR A 128 -3.70 28.59 21.80
CA THR A 128 -3.09 27.45 22.47
C THR A 128 -4.13 26.68 23.28
N ILE A 129 -4.23 25.39 23.03
CA ILE A 129 -5.12 24.46 23.73
C ILE A 129 -4.28 23.49 24.55
N CYS A 130 -4.50 23.44 25.86
CA CYS A 130 -3.78 22.56 26.79
C CYS A 130 -4.63 21.39 27.32
N THR A 131 -5.89 21.27 26.88
CA THR A 131 -6.79 20.15 27.22
C THR A 131 -6.66 19.02 26.20
N ASP A 132 -7.41 17.93 26.37
CA ASP A 132 -7.47 16.89 25.34
C ASP A 132 -8.01 17.44 24.01
N PHE A 133 -7.61 16.80 22.92
CA PHE A 133 -7.90 17.24 21.55
C PHE A 133 -9.39 17.49 21.31
N LYS A 134 -10.25 16.60 21.80
CA LYS A 134 -11.68 16.64 21.51
C LYS A 134 -12.34 17.75 22.33
N SER A 135 -12.12 17.79 23.64
CA SER A 135 -12.73 18.81 24.51
C SER A 135 -12.27 20.22 24.14
N GLY A 136 -10.98 20.36 23.81
CA GLY A 136 -10.38 21.63 23.44
C GLY A 136 -10.94 22.16 22.12
N LEU A 137 -11.07 21.27 21.12
CA LEU A 137 -11.68 21.62 19.85
C LEU A 137 -13.18 21.93 20.01
N GLU A 138 -13.92 21.18 20.81
CA GLU A 138 -15.33 21.46 21.11
C GLU A 138 -15.53 22.84 21.76
N ALA A 139 -14.64 23.23 22.68
CA ALA A 139 -14.68 24.55 23.31
C ALA A 139 -14.38 25.66 22.29
N LEU A 140 -13.33 25.48 21.47
CA LEU A 140 -12.93 26.46 20.45
C LEU A 140 -14.04 26.68 19.41
N LEU A 141 -14.65 25.61 18.90
CA LEU A 141 -15.71 25.67 17.88
C LEU A 141 -17.03 26.23 18.42
N LYS A 142 -17.24 26.23 19.75
CA LYS A 142 -18.37 26.93 20.39
C LYS A 142 -18.13 28.44 20.51
N GLU A 143 -16.88 28.84 20.72
CA GLU A 143 -16.51 30.25 20.92
C GLU A 143 -16.28 30.99 19.60
N LYS A 144 -15.72 30.32 18.60
CA LYS A 144 -15.32 30.91 17.32
C LYS A 144 -16.16 30.34 16.17
N PRO A 145 -16.43 31.12 15.11
CA PRO A 145 -17.24 30.69 13.97
C PRO A 145 -16.49 29.76 13.00
N ILE A 146 -15.58 28.91 13.49
CA ILE A 146 -14.74 28.06 12.65
C ILE A 146 -15.60 26.93 12.08
N ARG A 147 -15.53 26.74 10.76
CA ARG A 147 -16.26 25.72 10.01
C ARG A 147 -15.33 24.80 9.23
N ALA A 148 -14.13 25.25 8.89
CA ALA A 148 -13.13 24.46 8.20
C ALA A 148 -11.76 24.59 8.85
N ILE A 149 -11.02 23.49 8.94
CA ILE A 149 -9.68 23.44 9.53
C ILE A 149 -8.72 22.81 8.53
N PHE A 150 -7.68 23.56 8.18
CA PHE A 150 -6.56 23.07 7.38
C PHE A 150 -5.65 22.18 8.22
N LEU A 151 -5.39 20.97 7.76
CA LEU A 151 -4.59 19.96 8.44
C LEU A 151 -3.42 19.50 7.56
N GLY A 152 -2.22 19.45 8.15
CA GLY A 152 -1.00 18.95 7.50
C GLY A 152 -0.92 17.43 7.54
N VAL A 153 -1.97 16.77 7.05
CA VAL A 153 -2.10 15.30 7.05
C VAL A 153 -1.83 14.76 5.64
N ARG A 154 -1.02 13.71 5.56
CA ARG A 154 -0.71 12.96 4.33
C ARG A 154 -1.38 11.60 4.35
N ILE A 155 -1.53 11.01 3.16
CA ILE A 155 -2.20 9.72 2.93
C ILE A 155 -1.63 8.58 3.78
N GLY A 156 -0.30 8.55 3.97
CA GLY A 156 0.38 7.55 4.80
C GLY A 156 0.22 7.75 6.32
N ASP A 157 -0.45 8.82 6.77
CA ASP A 157 -0.66 9.03 8.21
C ASP A 157 -1.78 8.11 8.75
N PRO A 158 -1.64 7.56 9.97
CA PRO A 158 -2.65 6.67 10.57
C PRO A 158 -4.06 7.27 10.65
N THR A 159 -4.16 8.60 10.71
CA THR A 159 -5.44 9.30 10.79
C THR A 159 -6.06 9.58 9.43
N ALA A 160 -5.35 9.36 8.32
CA ALA A 160 -5.77 9.74 6.96
C ALA A 160 -6.63 8.69 6.24
N VAL A 161 -6.75 7.48 6.79
CA VAL A 161 -7.52 6.39 6.19
C VAL A 161 -8.95 6.83 5.87
N GLY A 162 -9.34 6.71 4.61
CA GLY A 162 -10.67 7.09 4.12
C GLY A 162 -10.93 8.60 4.04
N GLN A 163 -9.92 9.45 4.26
CA GLN A 163 -10.05 10.89 4.06
C GLN A 163 -9.81 11.30 2.61
N GLU A 164 -10.48 12.37 2.20
CA GLU A 164 -10.30 13.11 0.94
C GLU A 164 -9.73 14.51 1.21
N GLN A 165 -9.50 15.29 0.15
CA GLN A 165 -9.03 16.68 0.27
C GLN A 165 -9.99 17.55 1.11
N PHE A 166 -11.28 17.26 1.05
CA PHE A 166 -12.30 17.82 1.92
C PHE A 166 -13.03 16.67 2.59
N SER A 167 -13.07 16.62 3.92
CA SER A 167 -13.75 15.55 4.64
C SER A 167 -14.40 16.03 5.92
N PRO A 168 -15.66 15.68 6.20
CA PRO A 168 -16.29 16.05 7.46
C PRO A 168 -15.58 15.37 8.64
N SER A 169 -15.54 16.05 9.79
CA SER A 169 -15.13 15.48 11.08
C SER A 169 -15.76 14.10 11.32
N SER A 170 -15.02 13.20 11.97
CA SER A 170 -15.49 11.83 12.20
C SER A 170 -16.68 11.79 13.17
N PRO A 171 -17.56 10.76 13.11
CA PRO A 171 -18.66 10.63 14.07
C PRO A 171 -18.16 10.71 15.52
N GLY A 172 -18.83 11.51 16.34
CA GLY A 172 -18.43 11.74 17.74
C GLY A 172 -17.35 12.80 17.96
N TRP A 173 -16.82 13.43 16.91
CA TRP A 173 -16.05 14.68 17.00
C TRP A 173 -16.97 15.89 16.76
N PRO A 174 -16.60 17.11 17.22
CA PRO A 174 -17.34 18.31 16.86
C PRO A 174 -17.36 18.50 15.33
N ALA A 175 -18.45 19.07 14.82
CA ALA A 175 -18.67 19.22 13.39
C ALA A 175 -17.78 20.32 12.77
N PHE A 176 -16.88 19.93 11.87
CA PHE A 176 -16.13 20.85 11.01
C PHE A 176 -15.67 20.12 9.74
N MET A 177 -15.27 20.89 8.72
CA MET A 177 -14.66 20.37 7.50
C MET A 177 -13.13 20.27 7.68
N ARG A 178 -12.57 19.07 7.58
CA ARG A 178 -11.13 18.89 7.39
C ARG A 178 -10.77 19.29 5.97
N VAL A 179 -9.76 20.13 5.82
CA VAL A 179 -9.17 20.49 4.54
C VAL A 179 -7.73 19.97 4.54
N ASN A 180 -7.40 19.08 3.62
CA ASN A 180 -6.11 18.37 3.55
C ASN A 180 -5.38 18.70 2.23
N PRO A 181 -4.75 19.87 2.07
CA PRO A 181 -4.14 20.29 0.79
C PRO A 181 -2.95 19.44 0.35
N ILE A 182 -2.29 18.77 1.30
CA ILE A 182 -1.11 17.94 1.04
C ILE A 182 -1.41 16.44 1.19
N LEU A 183 -2.68 16.04 1.12
CA LEU A 183 -3.08 14.65 1.37
C LEU A 183 -2.32 13.65 0.48
N ASP A 184 -2.15 13.97 -0.79
CA ASP A 184 -1.47 13.13 -1.78
C ASP A 184 0.05 13.35 -1.82
N TRP A 185 0.62 14.14 -0.91
CA TRP A 185 2.05 14.39 -0.88
C TRP A 185 2.80 13.21 -0.28
N SER A 186 3.95 12.94 -0.88
CA SER A 186 4.88 11.90 -0.49
C SER A 186 5.89 12.41 0.56
N TYR A 187 6.69 11.52 1.17
CA TYR A 187 7.74 11.97 2.11
C TYR A 187 8.78 12.82 1.38
N ARG A 188 9.13 12.39 0.16
CA ARG A 188 10.02 13.11 -0.74
C ARG A 188 9.44 14.46 -1.16
N ASP A 189 8.15 14.54 -1.46
CA ASP A 189 7.51 15.81 -1.86
C ASP A 189 7.63 16.88 -0.76
N VAL A 190 7.41 16.49 0.50
CA VAL A 190 7.56 17.38 1.67
C VAL A 190 8.98 17.94 1.76
N TRP A 191 9.99 17.07 1.69
CA TRP A 191 11.39 17.51 1.76
C TRP A 191 11.84 18.27 0.53
N ALA A 192 11.43 17.87 -0.66
CA ALA A 192 11.70 18.58 -1.90
C ALA A 192 11.18 20.02 -1.82
N PHE A 193 9.97 20.22 -1.28
CA PHE A 193 9.43 21.55 -1.03
C PHE A 193 10.26 22.34 -0.01
N LEU A 194 10.50 21.78 1.18
CA LEU A 194 11.24 22.47 2.25
C LEU A 194 12.62 22.92 1.79
N LEU A 195 13.35 22.05 1.09
CA LEU A 195 14.70 22.31 0.61
C LEU A 195 14.70 23.29 -0.58
N THR A 196 13.82 23.09 -1.58
CA THR A 196 13.73 23.97 -2.77
C THR A 196 13.38 25.39 -2.36
N CYS A 197 12.43 25.53 -1.44
CA CYS A 197 11.97 26.83 -0.95
C CYS A 197 12.83 27.41 0.17
N LYS A 198 13.87 26.69 0.64
CA LYS A 198 14.73 27.10 1.76
C LYS A 198 13.92 27.47 3.01
N VAL A 199 12.91 26.67 3.30
CA VAL A 199 12.04 26.85 4.47
C VAL A 199 12.75 26.29 5.70
N ASN A 200 12.77 27.07 6.78
CA ASN A 200 13.28 26.60 8.06
C ASN A 200 12.37 25.50 8.64
N TYR A 201 12.95 24.48 9.25
CA TYR A 201 12.26 23.39 9.91
C TYR A 201 12.93 23.06 11.25
N CYS A 202 12.26 22.27 12.09
CA CYS A 202 12.76 21.89 13.40
C CYS A 202 14.11 21.14 13.31
N SER A 203 15.08 21.53 14.13
CA SER A 203 16.44 20.98 14.13
C SER A 203 16.54 19.48 14.45
N LEU A 204 15.50 18.88 15.03
CA LEU A 204 15.45 17.43 15.26
C LEU A 204 15.54 16.64 13.95
N TYR A 205 15.03 17.19 12.85
CA TYR A 205 15.12 16.53 11.55
C TYR A 205 16.57 16.38 11.06
N ASP A 206 17.47 17.32 11.41
CA ASP A 206 18.90 17.20 11.09
C ASP A 206 19.61 16.13 11.94
N GLN A 207 19.01 15.76 13.07
CA GLN A 207 19.52 14.75 14.00
C GLN A 207 18.96 13.34 13.70
N GLY A 208 18.35 13.14 12.53
CA GLY A 208 17.87 11.83 12.07
C GLY A 208 16.46 11.46 12.52
N TYR A 209 15.71 12.36 13.17
CA TYR A 209 14.29 12.13 13.45
C TYR A 209 13.48 12.30 12.17
N THR A 210 12.77 11.26 11.70
CA THR A 210 11.98 11.32 10.46
C THR A 210 10.48 11.55 10.71
N SER A 211 10.00 11.26 11.93
CA SER A 211 8.64 11.50 12.41
C SER A 211 8.68 11.91 13.88
N ILE A 212 8.16 13.09 14.24
CA ILE A 212 8.25 13.67 15.60
C ILE A 212 6.90 13.56 16.30
N GLY A 213 6.87 13.06 17.53
CA GLY A 213 5.66 12.94 18.36
C GLY A 213 6.04 13.15 19.81
N SER A 214 5.83 12.18 20.69
CA SER A 214 6.20 12.38 22.09
C SER A 214 7.67 12.04 22.36
N ILE A 215 8.26 12.67 23.37
CA ILE A 215 9.59 12.33 23.88
C ILE A 215 9.70 10.88 24.38
N TYR A 216 8.57 10.20 24.61
CA TYR A 216 8.54 8.83 25.14
C TYR A 216 8.49 7.75 24.04
N ASP A 217 8.04 8.10 22.84
CA ASP A 217 7.75 7.14 21.76
C ASP A 217 8.48 7.47 20.45
N THR A 218 9.40 8.43 20.49
CA THR A 218 10.15 8.88 19.31
C THR A 218 11.64 8.73 19.53
N VAL A 219 12.31 8.04 18.61
CA VAL A 219 13.76 7.94 18.52
C VAL A 219 14.23 8.30 17.09
N PRO A 220 15.51 8.63 16.88
CA PRO A 220 16.07 8.80 15.54
C PRO A 220 15.88 7.54 14.69
N ASN A 221 15.74 7.71 13.38
CA ASN A 221 15.56 6.60 12.46
C ASN A 221 16.88 5.84 12.29
N SER A 222 16.90 4.56 12.65
CA SER A 222 18.11 3.72 12.60
C SER A 222 18.70 3.59 11.20
N LEU A 223 17.89 3.74 10.14
CA LEU A 223 18.33 3.70 8.75
C LEU A 223 19.21 4.90 8.36
N LEU A 224 19.20 5.96 9.17
CA LEU A 224 20.04 7.14 8.99
C LEU A 224 21.33 7.09 9.81
N SER A 225 21.58 6.01 10.56
CA SER A 225 22.79 5.83 11.36
C SER A 225 24.05 5.84 10.47
N ILE A 226 25.09 6.53 10.91
CA ILE A 226 26.41 6.52 10.26
C ILE A 226 27.22 5.37 10.86
N SER A 227 27.76 4.48 10.02
CA SER A 227 28.31 3.16 10.35
C SER A 227 29.48 3.10 11.35
N ASP A 228 30.00 4.25 11.79
CA ASP A 228 31.19 4.33 12.66
C ASP A 228 30.92 4.99 14.05
N SER A 229 29.68 5.38 14.36
CA SER A 229 29.31 5.90 15.68
C SER A 229 27.81 5.72 15.95
N SER A 230 27.44 5.10 17.08
CA SER A 230 26.03 4.84 17.47
C SER A 230 25.17 6.09 17.63
N ASP A 231 25.80 7.27 17.72
CA ASP A 231 25.15 8.51 18.17
C ASP A 231 25.08 9.58 17.07
N LYS A 232 25.50 9.28 15.83
CA LYS A 232 25.42 10.23 14.70
C LYS A 232 24.51 9.72 13.60
N PHE A 233 23.54 10.56 13.26
CA PHE A 233 22.55 10.29 12.21
C PHE A 233 22.69 11.29 11.08
N LYS A 234 22.36 10.83 9.87
CA LYS A 234 22.14 11.69 8.71
C LYS A 234 20.83 12.46 8.87
N PRO A 235 20.70 13.66 8.26
CA PRO A 235 19.43 14.39 8.23
C PRO A 235 18.27 13.59 7.64
N ALA A 236 17.06 13.88 8.09
CA ALA A 236 15.83 13.17 7.75
C ALA A 236 15.54 13.13 6.24
N TYR A 237 15.88 14.19 5.50
CA TYR A 237 15.71 14.25 4.05
C TYR A 237 16.61 13.27 3.27
N LEU A 238 17.57 12.61 3.92
CA LEU A 238 18.42 11.56 3.32
C LEU A 238 17.84 10.14 3.50
N LEU A 239 16.63 10.01 4.05
CA LEU A 239 15.95 8.71 4.14
C LEU A 239 15.58 8.23 2.74
N ALA A 240 16.11 7.08 2.34
CA ALA A 240 15.92 6.53 1.00
C ALA A 240 14.47 6.08 0.74
N ASP A 241 13.88 5.36 1.69
CA ASP A 241 12.49 4.89 1.61
C ASP A 241 11.60 5.70 2.56
N GLY A 242 10.76 6.56 1.98
CA GLY A 242 9.81 7.40 2.70
C GLY A 242 8.77 6.62 3.52
N ARG A 243 8.45 5.37 3.16
CA ARG A 243 7.48 4.53 3.89
C ARG A 243 7.98 4.18 5.28
N LEU A 244 9.30 4.19 5.46
CA LEU A 244 9.97 3.92 6.72
C LEU A 244 10.11 5.19 7.58
N GLU A 245 9.43 6.29 7.25
CA GLU A 245 9.49 7.55 8.02
C GLU A 245 9.10 7.39 9.50
N ARG A 246 8.30 6.37 9.83
CA ARG A 246 7.82 6.08 11.18
C ARG A 246 8.58 4.94 11.85
N ALA A 247 9.66 4.44 11.26
CA ALA A 247 10.49 3.38 11.85
C ALA A 247 11.07 3.78 13.23
N GLY A 248 11.32 5.08 13.45
CA GLY A 248 11.73 5.63 14.75
C GLY A 248 10.61 5.75 15.80
N ARG A 249 9.42 5.19 15.57
CA ARG A 249 8.32 5.20 16.53
C ARG A 249 8.30 3.90 17.35
N ALA A 250 8.33 4.01 18.67
CA ALA A 250 8.10 2.85 19.52
C ALA A 250 6.66 2.35 19.32
N LYS A 251 6.50 1.06 18.97
CA LYS A 251 5.17 0.42 18.99
C LYS A 251 4.67 0.43 20.42
N ARG A 252 3.59 1.17 20.69
CA ARG A 252 2.86 1.10 21.95
C ARG A 252 2.30 -0.32 22.07
N LEU A 253 2.97 -1.20 22.82
CA LEU A 253 2.38 -2.46 23.28
C LEU A 253 1.13 -2.06 24.08
N SER A 254 -0.04 -2.24 23.50
CA SER A 254 -1.29 -2.10 24.22
C SER A 254 -1.25 -3.12 25.37
N SER A 255 -1.41 -2.61 26.58
CA SER A 255 -1.53 -3.38 27.81
C SER A 255 -2.71 -4.34 27.69
N SER A 256 -2.44 -5.60 27.34
CA SER A 256 -3.36 -6.70 27.52
C SER A 256 -3.36 -7.10 28.99
N ASN A 257 -4.54 -7.04 29.60
CA ASN A 257 -4.77 -7.45 30.98
C ASN A 257 -4.27 -8.87 31.21
N CYS A 258 -3.28 -9.00 32.10
CA CYS A 258 -2.90 -10.26 32.71
C CYS A 258 -3.94 -10.65 33.77
N GLY A 259 -4.44 -11.88 33.72
CA GLY A 259 -5.16 -12.41 34.87
C GLY A 259 -6.08 -13.61 34.64
N GLN A 260 -5.65 -14.68 33.97
CA GLN A 260 -6.15 -16.03 34.28
C GLN A 260 -5.01 -17.05 34.21
N ARG A 261 -4.80 -17.76 35.33
CA ARG A 261 -3.82 -18.83 35.50
C ARG A 261 -4.18 -20.03 34.60
N PRO A 262 -3.20 -20.75 34.05
CA PRO A 262 -3.47 -21.96 33.30
C PRO A 262 -3.88 -23.08 34.27
N VAL A 263 -5.02 -23.69 34.00
CA VAL A 263 -5.42 -24.97 34.61
C VAL A 263 -4.91 -26.06 33.67
N ASP A 264 -4.17 -27.00 34.25
CA ASP A 264 -3.66 -28.19 33.58
C ASP A 264 -4.78 -28.97 32.86
N SER A 265 -4.64 -29.14 31.55
CA SER A 265 -5.41 -30.14 30.80
C SER A 265 -4.57 -30.70 29.65
N ASN A 266 -4.09 -31.92 29.88
CA ASN A 266 -3.66 -32.99 28.97
C ASN A 266 -3.28 -32.62 27.53
N GLY A 267 -2.02 -32.90 27.22
CA GLY A 267 -1.37 -32.60 25.96
C GLY A 267 -2.06 -33.18 24.73
N LEU A 268 -2.36 -32.27 23.81
CA LEU A 268 -2.23 -32.48 22.38
C LEU A 268 -1.71 -31.16 21.81
N SER A 269 -0.44 -31.13 21.42
CA SER A 269 0.19 -29.95 20.84
C SER A 269 -0.53 -29.58 19.54
N SER A 270 -1.06 -28.36 19.47
CA SER A 270 -1.76 -27.78 18.31
C SER A 270 -0.85 -27.52 17.09
N LEU A 271 0.37 -28.06 17.09
CA LEU A 271 1.40 -27.82 16.07
C LEU A 271 1.38 -28.84 14.92
N ASP A 272 0.57 -29.91 15.00
CA ASP A 272 0.53 -30.97 13.97
C ASP A 272 -0.71 -30.97 13.07
N LEU A 273 -1.65 -30.03 13.24
CA LEU A 273 -2.87 -29.97 12.40
C LEU A 273 -2.63 -29.39 10.99
N HIS A 274 -1.52 -28.68 10.75
CA HIS A 274 -1.23 -28.04 9.45
C HIS A 274 -0.46 -28.91 8.46
N LYS A 275 0.03 -30.10 8.84
CA LYS A 275 0.82 -30.93 7.92
C LYS A 275 0.02 -31.61 6.80
N ASN A 276 -1.31 -31.55 6.83
CA ASN A 276 -2.18 -32.25 5.88
C ASN A 276 -3.31 -31.40 5.25
N SER A 277 -3.33 -30.07 5.41
CA SER A 277 -4.33 -29.23 4.74
C SER A 277 -3.92 -28.91 3.30
N MET A 278 -4.74 -29.28 2.33
CA MET A 278 -4.52 -29.02 0.91
C MET A 278 -4.63 -27.52 0.64
N LEU A 279 -3.51 -26.85 0.31
CA LEU A 279 -3.51 -25.45 -0.07
C LEU A 279 -4.14 -25.24 -1.44
N THR A 280 -4.91 -24.17 -1.55
CA THR A 280 -5.76 -23.87 -2.69
C THR A 280 -5.35 -22.57 -3.37
N ALA A 281 -5.25 -22.62 -4.70
CA ALA A 281 -5.01 -21.44 -5.54
C ALA A 281 -6.21 -21.20 -6.47
N SER A 282 -6.50 -19.93 -6.74
CA SER A 282 -7.35 -19.50 -7.85
C SER A 282 -6.51 -18.71 -8.86
N VAL A 283 -6.81 -18.86 -10.14
CA VAL A 283 -6.11 -18.16 -11.21
C VAL A 283 -7.11 -17.34 -12.02
N ILE A 284 -6.80 -16.07 -12.25
CA ILE A 284 -7.64 -15.13 -12.99
C ILE A 284 -6.84 -14.56 -14.17
N ALA A 285 -7.36 -14.71 -15.38
CA ALA A 285 -6.86 -14.05 -16.58
C ALA A 285 -7.72 -12.82 -16.88
N VAL A 286 -7.09 -11.66 -17.06
CA VAL A 286 -7.78 -10.42 -17.45
C VAL A 286 -7.40 -10.09 -18.89
N GLY A 287 -8.39 -10.13 -19.79
CA GLY A 287 -8.14 -9.85 -21.21
C GLY A 287 -9.37 -10.17 -22.06
N ASP A 288 -9.88 -9.17 -22.75
CA ASP A 288 -11.01 -9.33 -23.68
C ASP A 288 -10.63 -10.21 -24.89
N GLU A 289 -9.36 -10.20 -25.31
CA GLU A 289 -8.83 -11.01 -26.40
C GLU A 289 -8.95 -12.52 -26.16
N PHE A 290 -8.86 -12.95 -24.90
CA PHE A 290 -9.08 -14.34 -24.50
C PHE A 290 -10.56 -14.70 -24.64
N LEU A 291 -11.46 -13.81 -24.23
CA LEU A 291 -12.91 -14.00 -24.32
C LEU A 291 -13.43 -13.94 -25.76
N PHE A 292 -12.81 -13.10 -26.60
CA PHE A 292 -13.10 -13.02 -28.03
C PHE A 292 -12.51 -14.19 -28.82
N GLY A 293 -11.61 -14.98 -28.21
CA GLY A 293 -10.92 -16.08 -28.87
C GLY A 293 -9.94 -15.63 -29.95
N THR A 294 -9.52 -14.37 -29.93
CA THR A 294 -8.51 -13.84 -30.88
C THR A 294 -7.10 -14.26 -30.48
N VAL A 295 -6.88 -14.51 -29.19
CA VAL A 295 -5.62 -15.00 -28.63
C VAL A 295 -5.91 -16.20 -27.73
N GLU A 296 -5.11 -17.27 -27.86
CA GLU A 296 -5.19 -18.44 -26.99
C GLU A 296 -4.40 -18.18 -25.70
N ASP A 297 -5.02 -18.44 -24.55
CA ASP A 297 -4.35 -18.30 -23.25
C ASP A 297 -3.31 -19.41 -23.04
N GLN A 298 -2.04 -19.02 -23.12
CA GLN A 298 -0.91 -19.91 -22.84
C GLN A 298 -0.41 -19.79 -21.39
N LEU A 299 -0.77 -18.73 -20.66
CA LEU A 299 -0.23 -18.45 -19.33
C LEU A 299 -0.96 -19.27 -18.27
N GLY A 300 -2.28 -19.31 -18.30
CA GLY A 300 -3.12 -20.00 -17.33
C GLY A 300 -2.77 -21.49 -17.19
N PRO A 301 -2.74 -22.27 -18.29
CA PRO A 301 -2.35 -23.68 -18.23
C PRO A 301 -0.92 -23.90 -17.71
N ASN A 302 0.03 -23.02 -18.06
CA ASN A 302 1.41 -23.10 -17.59
C ASN A 302 1.51 -22.82 -16.08
N LEU A 303 0.81 -21.79 -15.60
CA LEU A 303 0.76 -21.44 -14.19
C LEU A 303 0.09 -22.54 -13.36
N CYS A 304 -0.98 -23.16 -13.87
CA CYS A 304 -1.62 -24.30 -13.20
C CYS A 304 -0.66 -25.49 -13.04
N ARG A 305 0.13 -25.81 -14.08
CA ARG A 305 1.17 -26.86 -14.00
C ARG A 305 2.22 -26.53 -12.95
N LYS A 306 2.67 -25.27 -12.91
CA LYS A 306 3.66 -24.78 -11.93
C LYS A 306 3.14 -24.86 -10.49
N LEU A 307 1.93 -24.38 -10.22
CA LEU A 307 1.28 -24.49 -8.91
C LEU A 307 1.14 -25.94 -8.44
N HIS A 308 0.72 -26.83 -9.34
CA HIS A 308 0.59 -28.24 -9.04
C HIS A 308 1.95 -28.91 -8.74
N SER A 309 3.03 -28.44 -9.37
CA SER A 309 4.39 -28.93 -9.12
C SER A 309 4.95 -28.54 -7.74
N VAL A 310 4.40 -27.50 -7.12
CA VAL A 310 4.74 -27.09 -5.73
C VAL A 310 3.67 -27.52 -4.72
N GLY A 311 2.78 -28.44 -5.14
CA GLY A 311 1.82 -29.08 -4.26
C GLY A 311 0.54 -28.30 -3.98
N TRP A 312 0.28 -27.20 -4.70
CA TRP A 312 -0.95 -26.40 -4.61
C TRP A 312 -2.04 -26.94 -5.53
N SER A 313 -3.28 -26.93 -5.06
CA SER A 313 -4.45 -27.35 -5.85
C SER A 313 -5.15 -26.13 -6.44
N VAL A 314 -5.28 -26.09 -7.77
CA VAL A 314 -5.98 -24.98 -8.44
C VAL A 314 -7.47 -25.27 -8.47
N LEU A 315 -8.28 -24.45 -7.78
CA LEU A 315 -9.73 -24.60 -7.68
C LEU A 315 -10.45 -24.10 -8.94
N ARG A 316 -9.97 -23.00 -9.50
CA ARG A 316 -10.55 -22.40 -10.71
C ARG A 316 -9.50 -21.60 -11.46
N LEU A 317 -9.52 -21.73 -12.78
CA LEU A 317 -8.97 -20.78 -13.74
C LEU A 317 -10.17 -20.06 -14.38
N SER A 318 -10.27 -18.74 -14.24
CA SER A 318 -11.32 -17.90 -14.84
C SER A 318 -10.71 -16.84 -15.75
N VAL A 319 -11.46 -16.46 -16.78
CA VAL A 319 -11.12 -15.38 -17.71
C VAL A 319 -12.18 -14.30 -17.56
N VAL A 320 -11.77 -13.06 -17.35
CA VAL A 320 -12.67 -11.92 -17.12
C VAL A 320 -12.42 -10.79 -18.11
N HIS A 321 -13.47 -10.00 -18.33
CA HIS A 321 -13.41 -8.81 -19.16
C HIS A 321 -12.47 -7.75 -18.58
N SER A 322 -11.86 -6.95 -19.45
CA SER A 322 -10.99 -5.82 -19.10
C SER A 322 -11.78 -4.60 -18.63
N ASN A 323 -12.65 -4.78 -17.63
CA ASN A 323 -13.30 -3.70 -16.89
C ASN A 323 -13.18 -3.90 -15.38
N ILE A 324 -13.17 -2.79 -14.63
CA ILE A 324 -12.90 -2.76 -13.18
C ILE A 324 -13.89 -3.64 -12.41
N ASP A 325 -15.18 -3.63 -12.79
CA ASP A 325 -16.24 -4.30 -12.05
C ASP A 325 -16.13 -5.82 -12.17
N SER A 326 -15.87 -6.33 -13.39
CA SER A 326 -15.65 -7.75 -13.63
C SER A 326 -14.44 -8.30 -12.90
N VAL A 327 -13.31 -7.57 -12.92
CA VAL A 327 -12.12 -7.97 -12.16
C VAL A 327 -12.42 -7.95 -10.66
N ALA A 328 -13.07 -6.89 -10.16
CA ALA A 328 -13.38 -6.75 -8.74
C ALA A 328 -14.30 -7.88 -8.22
N GLU A 329 -15.34 -8.21 -8.98
CA GLU A 329 -16.27 -9.28 -8.63
C GLU A 329 -15.59 -10.65 -8.58
N GLU A 330 -14.72 -10.97 -9.53
CA GLU A 330 -14.01 -12.24 -9.54
C GLU A 330 -12.98 -12.31 -8.40
N VAL A 331 -12.20 -11.24 -8.16
CA VAL A 331 -11.26 -11.19 -7.03
C VAL A 331 -12.01 -11.33 -5.69
N GLU A 332 -13.13 -10.64 -5.52
CA GLU A 332 -13.98 -10.72 -4.32
C GLU A 332 -14.51 -12.14 -4.07
N GLN A 333 -14.86 -12.87 -5.13
CA GLN A 333 -15.28 -14.28 -5.02
C GLN A 333 -14.10 -15.22 -4.68
N LYS A 334 -12.89 -14.92 -5.18
CA LYS A 334 -11.72 -15.79 -5.08
C LYS A 334 -10.83 -15.55 -3.87
N LYS A 335 -11.00 -14.44 -3.16
CA LYS A 335 -10.25 -14.13 -1.93
C LYS A 335 -10.34 -15.18 -0.82
N SER A 336 -11.33 -16.08 -0.88
CA SER A 336 -11.50 -17.22 0.03
C SER A 336 -10.48 -18.36 -0.19
N SER A 337 -9.77 -18.34 -1.32
CA SER A 337 -8.66 -19.26 -1.60
C SER A 337 -7.43 -18.85 -0.80
N ASP A 338 -6.52 -19.79 -0.52
CA ASP A 338 -5.28 -19.46 0.20
C ASP A 338 -4.40 -18.46 -0.60
N MET A 339 -4.42 -18.57 -1.93
CA MET A 339 -3.76 -17.61 -2.83
C MET A 339 -4.57 -17.40 -4.12
N VAL A 340 -4.52 -16.19 -4.66
CA VAL A 340 -5.06 -15.84 -5.97
C VAL A 340 -3.93 -15.33 -6.84
N PHE A 341 -3.81 -15.86 -8.04
CA PHE A 341 -2.86 -15.37 -9.04
C PHE A 341 -3.66 -14.70 -10.15
N ILE A 342 -3.27 -13.49 -10.51
CA ILE A 342 -3.92 -12.73 -11.57
C ILE A 342 -2.89 -12.24 -12.58
N TYR A 343 -3.20 -12.34 -13.86
CA TYR A 343 -2.35 -11.86 -14.95
C TYR A 343 -3.17 -11.17 -16.03
N GLY A 344 -2.48 -10.34 -16.82
CA GLY A 344 -3.12 -9.48 -17.82
C GLY A 344 -3.71 -8.20 -17.22
N GLY A 345 -4.01 -7.22 -18.08
CA GLY A 345 -4.59 -5.94 -17.68
C GLY A 345 -3.73 -5.09 -16.74
N VAL A 346 -2.40 -5.17 -16.86
CA VAL A 346 -1.44 -4.34 -16.09
C VAL A 346 -0.55 -3.57 -17.05
N GLY A 347 -0.64 -2.25 -17.01
CA GLY A 347 0.03 -1.36 -17.96
C GLY A 347 -0.60 0.04 -17.98
N PRO A 348 -0.21 0.90 -18.94
CA PRO A 348 -0.70 2.28 -19.07
C PRO A 348 -1.97 2.42 -19.93
N LEU A 349 -2.51 1.34 -20.49
CA LEU A 349 -3.64 1.41 -21.39
C LEU A 349 -4.96 1.48 -20.60
N HIS A 350 -6.00 2.03 -21.23
CA HIS A 350 -7.34 2.10 -20.64
C HIS A 350 -7.95 0.74 -20.29
N SER A 351 -7.48 -0.34 -20.93
CA SER A 351 -7.84 -1.73 -20.66
C SER A 351 -7.08 -2.33 -19.48
N ASP A 352 -6.04 -1.66 -18.96
CA ASP A 352 -5.21 -2.14 -17.86
C ASP A 352 -5.88 -1.85 -16.51
N VAL A 353 -6.91 -2.63 -16.22
CA VAL A 353 -7.82 -2.42 -15.08
C VAL A 353 -7.53 -3.31 -13.89
N THR A 354 -6.55 -4.21 -13.96
CA THR A 354 -6.33 -5.27 -12.96
C THR A 354 -6.08 -4.69 -11.57
N ILE A 355 -5.18 -3.72 -11.47
CA ILE A 355 -4.84 -3.08 -10.19
C ILE A 355 -6.03 -2.32 -9.59
N ALA A 356 -6.80 -1.60 -10.43
CA ALA A 356 -8.02 -0.91 -10.03
C ALA A 356 -9.12 -1.88 -9.57
N GLY A 357 -9.28 -3.01 -10.25
CA GLY A 357 -10.22 -4.07 -9.89
C GLY A 357 -9.88 -4.70 -8.54
N ILE A 358 -8.59 -4.98 -8.29
CA ILE A 358 -8.10 -5.47 -6.99
C ILE A 358 -8.40 -4.44 -5.89
N ALA A 359 -8.07 -3.16 -6.10
CA ALA A 359 -8.37 -2.10 -5.14
C ALA A 359 -9.86 -2.05 -4.78
N LYS A 360 -10.73 -2.11 -5.81
CA LYS A 360 -12.18 -2.13 -5.62
C LYS A 360 -12.66 -3.36 -4.85
N ALA A 361 -12.14 -4.55 -5.15
CA ALA A 361 -12.50 -5.78 -4.43
C ALA A 361 -12.19 -5.70 -2.93
N PHE A 362 -11.04 -5.12 -2.57
CA PHE A 362 -10.66 -4.93 -1.18
C PHE A 362 -11.24 -3.67 -0.53
N GLY A 363 -12.01 -2.87 -1.27
CA GLY A 363 -12.60 -1.63 -0.76
C GLY A 363 -11.57 -0.56 -0.40
N VAL A 364 -10.40 -0.58 -1.02
CA VAL A 364 -9.33 0.41 -0.83
C VAL A 364 -9.25 1.31 -2.06
N ARG A 365 -8.75 2.55 -1.87
CA ARG A 365 -8.47 3.43 -3.00
C ARG A 365 -7.11 3.10 -3.61
N LEU A 366 -6.92 3.58 -4.83
CA LEU A 366 -5.62 3.64 -5.46
C LEU A 366 -4.84 4.88 -4.97
N ALA A 367 -3.55 4.69 -4.70
CA ALA A 367 -2.65 5.77 -4.31
C ALA A 367 -1.31 5.61 -5.04
N PRO A 368 -0.61 6.70 -5.39
CA PRO A 368 0.73 6.62 -5.94
C PRO A 368 1.70 5.93 -4.97
N ASP A 369 2.42 4.93 -5.43
CA ASP A 369 3.50 4.26 -4.70
C ASP A 369 4.86 4.81 -5.15
N GLU A 370 5.59 5.43 -4.21
CA GLU A 370 6.86 6.11 -4.51
C GLU A 370 7.95 5.13 -4.99
N GLU A 371 7.98 3.93 -4.43
CA GLU A 371 8.99 2.93 -4.76
C GLU A 371 8.73 2.36 -6.15
N PHE A 372 7.49 1.95 -6.43
CA PHE A 372 7.12 1.43 -7.74
C PHE A 372 7.32 2.48 -8.83
N GLU A 373 7.01 3.75 -8.55
CA GLU A 373 7.25 4.85 -9.48
C GLU A 373 8.75 5.00 -9.83
N GLU A 374 9.64 4.81 -8.86
CA GLU A 374 11.09 4.86 -9.09
C GLU A 374 11.52 3.72 -10.03
N TYR A 375 11.02 2.50 -9.84
CA TYR A 375 11.27 1.38 -10.76
C TYR A 375 10.78 1.68 -12.18
N LEU A 376 9.56 2.21 -12.31
CA LEU A 376 9.01 2.58 -13.61
C LEU A 376 9.85 3.66 -14.30
N ARG A 377 10.38 4.63 -13.54
CA ARG A 377 11.26 5.68 -14.08
C ARG A 377 12.56 5.11 -14.64
N HIS A 378 13.14 4.09 -14.01
CA HIS A 378 14.37 3.46 -14.51
C HIS A 378 14.15 2.69 -15.82
N ILE A 379 12.95 2.17 -16.06
CA ILE A 379 12.63 1.37 -17.25
C ILE A 379 12.16 2.24 -18.41
N ILE A 380 11.25 3.18 -18.14
CA ILE A 380 10.52 3.95 -19.16
C ILE A 380 11.15 5.35 -19.35
N GLY A 381 12.03 5.76 -18.44
CA GLY A 381 12.69 7.08 -18.45
C GLY A 381 11.73 8.22 -18.10
N ASP A 382 12.19 9.45 -18.32
CA ASP A 382 11.41 10.67 -18.07
C ASP A 382 10.24 10.89 -19.05
N GLN A 383 9.91 9.92 -19.91
CA GLN A 383 8.73 9.99 -20.77
C GLN A 383 7.42 9.76 -19.99
N CYS A 384 7.50 9.33 -18.74
CA CYS A 384 6.39 9.30 -17.78
C CYS A 384 5.98 10.72 -17.29
N ILE A 385 5.92 11.71 -18.19
CA ILE A 385 5.44 13.06 -17.88
C ILE A 385 4.00 13.20 -18.39
N GLY A 386 3.07 12.98 -17.47
CA GLY A 386 1.65 13.30 -17.55
C GLY A 386 1.07 13.30 -16.14
N ASP A 387 -0.01 14.05 -15.90
CA ASP A 387 -0.59 14.38 -14.58
C ASP A 387 -0.97 13.18 -13.66
N ARG A 388 -0.78 11.94 -14.11
CA ARG A 388 -0.99 10.71 -13.35
C ARG A 388 -0.05 9.64 -13.90
N ASN A 389 0.98 9.24 -13.16
CA ASN A 389 1.61 7.95 -13.43
C ASN A 389 0.63 6.88 -12.95
N GLU A 390 -0.43 6.61 -13.73
CA GLU A 390 -1.52 5.69 -13.37
C GLU A 390 -0.98 4.28 -13.10
N MET A 391 0.12 3.91 -13.76
CA MET A 391 0.86 2.67 -13.50
C MET A 391 1.51 2.61 -12.11
N ALA A 392 1.83 3.76 -11.51
CA ALA A 392 2.35 3.85 -10.15
C ALA A 392 1.24 3.86 -9.09
N GLN A 393 -0.03 3.84 -9.50
CA GLN A 393 -1.13 3.80 -8.55
C GLN A 393 -1.40 2.36 -8.09
N LEU A 394 -1.15 2.07 -6.82
CA LEU A 394 -1.33 0.76 -6.22
C LEU A 394 -2.41 0.79 -5.12
N PRO A 395 -3.03 -0.37 -4.78
CA PRO A 395 -4.04 -0.47 -3.74
C PRO A 395 -3.47 -0.08 -2.36
N GLU A 396 -4.02 0.98 -1.78
CA GLU A 396 -3.47 1.58 -0.55
C GLU A 396 -3.55 0.62 0.64
N GLY A 397 -2.46 0.55 1.43
CA GLY A 397 -2.42 -0.13 2.72
C GLY A 397 -2.40 -1.65 2.66
N ILE A 398 -2.54 -2.24 1.46
CA ILE A 398 -2.56 -3.70 1.26
C ILE A 398 -1.49 -4.19 0.29
N THR A 399 -0.79 -3.28 -0.36
CA THR A 399 0.24 -3.60 -1.36
C THR A 399 1.58 -3.87 -0.69
N GLU A 400 2.19 -4.98 -1.10
CA GLU A 400 3.54 -5.40 -0.80
C GLU A 400 4.28 -5.57 -2.13
N LEU A 401 5.42 -4.89 -2.28
CA LEU A 401 6.28 -5.03 -3.44
C LEU A 401 7.34 -6.09 -3.15
N LEU A 402 7.38 -7.13 -3.98
CA LEU A 402 8.30 -8.25 -3.84
C LEU A 402 9.50 -8.05 -4.77
N HIS A 403 10.62 -7.66 -4.18
CA HIS A 403 11.83 -7.29 -4.90
C HIS A 403 12.66 -8.50 -5.29
N HIS A 404 13.17 -8.51 -6.52
CA HIS A 404 14.11 -9.53 -6.95
C HIS A 404 15.05 -8.99 -8.03
N ASP A 405 16.35 -9.23 -7.90
CA ASP A 405 17.40 -8.66 -8.78
C ASP A 405 17.23 -9.03 -10.26
N LYS A 406 16.57 -10.16 -10.53
CA LYS A 406 16.31 -10.62 -11.91
C LYS A 406 15.13 -9.89 -12.56
N LEU A 407 14.26 -9.24 -11.78
CA LEU A 407 13.05 -8.58 -12.29
C LEU A 407 13.29 -7.09 -12.52
N SER A 408 12.76 -6.55 -13.61
CA SER A 408 12.86 -5.12 -13.90
C SER A 408 11.97 -4.28 -12.99
N VAL A 409 10.77 -4.79 -12.70
CA VAL A 409 9.83 -4.26 -11.71
C VAL A 409 9.57 -5.31 -10.63
N PRO A 410 9.36 -4.92 -9.37
CA PRO A 410 8.97 -5.87 -8.32
C PRO A 410 7.61 -6.50 -8.64
N LEU A 411 7.38 -7.74 -8.18
CA LEU A 411 6.05 -8.36 -8.24
C LEU A 411 5.14 -7.64 -7.24
N ILE A 412 3.89 -7.42 -7.64
CA ILE A 412 2.89 -6.76 -6.80
C ILE A 412 2.08 -7.84 -6.08
N LYS A 413 2.07 -7.80 -4.75
CA LYS A 413 1.21 -8.63 -3.91
C LYS A 413 0.24 -7.76 -3.13
N CYS A 414 -1.05 -8.02 -3.25
CA CYS A 414 -2.11 -7.35 -2.52
C CYS A 414 -2.82 -8.38 -1.63
N GLN A 415 -2.52 -8.40 -0.32
CA GLN A 415 -2.96 -9.48 0.58
C GLN A 415 -2.58 -10.87 0.03
N ASN A 416 -3.55 -11.74 -0.25
CA ASN A 416 -3.38 -13.06 -0.85
C ASN A 416 -3.51 -13.05 -2.39
N VAL A 417 -3.40 -11.90 -3.05
CA VAL A 417 -3.44 -11.78 -4.51
C VAL A 417 -2.06 -11.42 -5.04
N ILE A 418 -1.47 -12.28 -5.88
CA ILE A 418 -0.21 -12.03 -6.58
C ILE A 418 -0.54 -11.62 -8.01
N VAL A 419 -0.07 -10.44 -8.40
CA VAL A 419 -0.21 -9.91 -9.76
C VAL A 419 1.04 -10.27 -10.56
N LEU A 420 0.84 -11.00 -11.64
CA LEU A 420 1.88 -11.40 -12.60
C LEU A 420 1.80 -10.49 -13.82
N THR A 421 2.93 -9.88 -14.18
CA THR A 421 3.03 -8.93 -15.30
C THR A 421 3.46 -9.59 -16.61
N ALA A 422 3.66 -10.91 -16.59
CA ALA A 422 4.07 -11.69 -17.75
C ALA A 422 3.11 -11.56 -18.93
N THR A 423 3.66 -11.26 -20.10
CA THR A 423 2.94 -11.22 -21.39
C THR A 423 3.11 -12.51 -22.19
N ASN A 424 4.09 -13.33 -21.83
CA ASN A 424 4.42 -14.58 -22.50
C ASN A 424 4.96 -15.64 -21.52
N VAL A 425 5.08 -16.89 -21.97
CA VAL A 425 5.47 -18.03 -21.12
C VAL A 425 6.89 -17.88 -20.57
N SER A 426 7.81 -17.24 -21.30
CA SER A 426 9.18 -17.03 -20.84
C SER A 426 9.24 -16.03 -19.68
N GLU A 427 8.48 -14.94 -19.77
CA GLU A 427 8.32 -13.99 -18.67
C GLU A 427 7.64 -14.63 -17.46
N LEU A 428 6.58 -15.43 -17.67
CA LEU A 428 5.92 -16.17 -16.59
C LEU A 428 6.88 -17.14 -15.90
N GLU A 429 7.72 -17.83 -16.65
CA GLU A 429 8.73 -18.72 -16.08
C GLU A 429 9.75 -17.95 -15.24
N LYS A 430 10.20 -16.79 -15.72
CA LYS A 430 11.11 -15.91 -14.99
C LYS A 430 10.48 -15.40 -13.70
N GLU A 431 9.27 -14.85 -13.76
CA GLU A 431 8.52 -14.35 -12.60
C GLU A 431 8.27 -15.47 -11.57
N TRP A 432 7.87 -16.65 -12.04
CA TRP A 432 7.65 -17.81 -11.18
C TRP A 432 8.92 -18.23 -10.43
N ASN A 433 10.06 -18.33 -11.13
CA ASN A 433 11.31 -18.73 -10.49
C ASN A 433 11.74 -17.72 -9.42
N CYS A 434 11.58 -16.41 -9.70
CA CYS A 434 11.84 -15.37 -8.71
C CYS A 434 10.90 -15.48 -7.50
N LEU A 435 9.62 -15.78 -7.72
CA LEU A 435 8.65 -15.99 -6.64
C LEU A 435 9.00 -17.17 -5.74
N ILE A 436 9.51 -18.27 -6.31
CA ILE A 436 10.00 -19.42 -5.53
C ILE A 436 11.26 -19.06 -4.72
N GLU A 437 12.24 -18.38 -5.32
CA GLU A 437 13.44 -17.91 -4.62
C GLU A 437 13.09 -16.96 -3.44
N LEU A 438 12.11 -16.08 -3.64
CA LEU A 438 11.60 -15.20 -2.57
C LEU A 438 10.83 -15.94 -1.48
N THR A 439 10.18 -17.03 -1.85
CA THR A 439 9.43 -17.87 -0.92
C THR A 439 10.37 -18.56 0.06
N GLU A 440 11.51 -19.06 -0.40
CA GLU A 440 12.52 -19.73 0.45
C GLU A 440 13.10 -18.80 1.51
N SER A 441 13.05 -17.48 1.31
CA SER A 441 13.59 -16.47 2.23
C SER A 441 12.54 -15.84 3.15
N ASN A 442 11.28 -15.74 2.73
CA ASN A 442 10.25 -14.93 3.41
C ASN A 442 8.92 -15.67 3.70
N ASP A 443 8.85 -17.00 3.57
CA ASP A 443 7.64 -17.82 3.82
C ASP A 443 6.39 -17.34 3.03
N LEU A 444 6.58 -16.76 1.83
CA LEU A 444 5.51 -16.17 1.00
C LEU A 444 4.52 -17.20 0.43
N LEU A 445 5.03 -18.38 0.06
CA LEU A 445 4.24 -19.54 -0.37
C LEU A 445 4.70 -20.77 0.43
N THR A 446 3.79 -21.62 0.88
CA THR A 446 4.22 -22.89 1.46
C THR A 446 4.60 -23.84 0.32
N LEU A 447 5.89 -24.20 0.23
CA LEU A 447 6.36 -25.25 -0.66
C LEU A 447 5.96 -26.60 -0.05
N LEU A 448 4.96 -27.23 -0.65
CA LEU A 448 4.50 -28.56 -0.25
C LEU A 448 5.11 -29.62 -1.17
N GLU A 449 5.13 -30.87 -0.71
CA GLU A 449 5.53 -31.99 -1.55
C GLU A 449 4.69 -32.01 -2.85
N PRO A 450 5.32 -32.20 -4.02
CA PRO A 450 4.62 -32.25 -5.29
C PRO A 450 3.57 -33.37 -5.29
N TYR A 451 2.49 -33.17 -6.02
CA TYR A 451 1.58 -34.28 -6.29
C TYR A 451 2.29 -35.30 -7.20
N VAL A 452 2.20 -36.57 -6.81
CA VAL A 452 2.61 -37.66 -7.68
C VAL A 452 1.43 -38.05 -8.57
N SER A 453 1.73 -38.33 -9.84
CA SER A 453 0.72 -38.68 -10.83
C SER A 453 1.13 -39.92 -11.60
N LYS A 454 0.19 -40.83 -11.83
CA LYS A 454 0.36 -41.98 -12.72
C LYS A 454 -0.75 -41.99 -13.76
N GLN A 455 -0.36 -42.24 -15.01
CA GLN A 455 -1.28 -42.27 -16.14
C GLN A 455 -1.15 -43.59 -16.89
N VAL A 456 -2.31 -44.19 -17.20
CA VAL A 456 -2.39 -45.40 -18.01
C VAL A 456 -3.39 -45.23 -19.15
N MET A 457 -3.09 -45.83 -20.28
CA MET A 457 -3.97 -45.93 -21.43
C MET A 457 -4.67 -47.29 -21.47
N THR A 458 -5.93 -47.28 -21.87
CA THR A 458 -6.71 -48.49 -22.12
C THR A 458 -7.63 -48.34 -23.33
N ASN A 459 -7.97 -49.47 -23.96
CA ASN A 459 -8.92 -49.53 -25.06
C ASN A 459 -10.34 -49.92 -24.62
N LEU A 460 -10.57 -50.04 -23.31
CA LEU A 460 -11.91 -50.25 -22.74
C LEU A 460 -12.84 -49.12 -23.15
N SER A 461 -14.14 -49.43 -23.29
CA SER A 461 -15.20 -48.43 -23.43
C SER A 461 -15.52 -47.73 -22.11
N ASP A 462 -16.16 -46.56 -22.19
CA ASP A 462 -16.53 -45.78 -21.00
C ASP A 462 -17.50 -46.56 -20.10
N VAL A 463 -18.36 -47.39 -20.68
CA VAL A 463 -19.34 -48.22 -19.95
C VAL A 463 -18.65 -49.32 -19.15
N GLU A 464 -17.63 -49.96 -19.73
CA GLU A 464 -16.91 -51.06 -19.08
C GLU A 464 -16.10 -50.58 -17.86
N ILE A 465 -15.57 -49.35 -17.92
CA ILE A 465 -14.67 -48.83 -16.90
C ILE A 465 -15.37 -47.98 -15.82
N ALA A 466 -16.55 -47.43 -16.11
CA ALA A 466 -17.26 -46.52 -15.22
C ALA A 466 -17.52 -47.10 -13.82
N GLN A 467 -18.07 -48.32 -13.73
CA GLN A 467 -18.34 -48.95 -12.44
C GLN A 467 -17.05 -49.28 -11.66
N PRO A 468 -16.02 -49.91 -12.27
CA PRO A 468 -14.74 -50.14 -11.62
C PRO A 468 -14.06 -48.87 -11.09
N LEU A 469 -14.06 -47.78 -11.87
CA LEU A 469 -13.49 -46.49 -11.42
C LEU A 469 -14.30 -45.85 -10.32
N SER A 470 -15.64 -45.88 -10.41
CA SER A 470 -16.50 -45.33 -9.34
C SER A 470 -16.24 -46.04 -8.01
N LYS A 471 -16.07 -47.36 -8.02
CA LYS A 471 -15.67 -48.12 -6.83
C LYS A 471 -14.27 -47.74 -6.36
N LEU A 472 -13.34 -47.53 -7.28
CA LEU A 472 -11.96 -47.14 -6.95
C LEU A 472 -11.92 -45.75 -6.27
N CYS A 473 -12.72 -44.78 -6.73
CA CYS A 473 -12.83 -43.47 -6.07
C CYS A 473 -13.37 -43.58 -4.63
N LEU A 474 -14.25 -44.55 -4.36
CA LEU A 474 -14.74 -44.81 -3.00
C LEU A 474 -13.70 -45.54 -2.13
N GLU A 475 -12.89 -46.42 -2.72
CA GLU A 475 -11.79 -47.12 -2.04
C GLU A 475 -10.63 -46.18 -1.68
N PHE A 476 -10.37 -45.16 -2.52
CA PHE A 476 -9.24 -44.22 -2.39
C PHE A 476 -9.72 -42.76 -2.45
N PRO A 477 -10.46 -42.27 -1.44
CA PRO A 477 -11.04 -40.92 -1.45
C PRO A 477 -10.02 -39.78 -1.37
N ASP A 478 -8.79 -40.10 -1.00
CA ASP A 478 -7.64 -39.19 -0.93
C ASP A 478 -6.93 -39.00 -2.28
N LEU A 479 -7.24 -39.84 -3.27
CA LEU A 479 -6.68 -39.74 -4.62
C LEU A 479 -7.68 -39.06 -5.56
N HIS A 480 -7.19 -38.14 -6.38
CA HIS A 480 -7.95 -37.64 -7.51
C HIS A 480 -7.83 -38.63 -8.67
N ILE A 481 -8.93 -39.31 -9.01
CA ILE A 481 -9.02 -40.29 -10.09
C ILE A 481 -9.88 -39.71 -11.20
N GLY A 482 -9.28 -39.45 -12.35
CA GLY A 482 -9.96 -38.89 -13.52
C GLY A 482 -9.72 -39.73 -14.76
N CYS A 483 -10.61 -39.59 -15.74
CA CYS A 483 -10.48 -40.25 -17.03
C CYS A 483 -10.88 -39.31 -18.18
N TYR A 484 -10.13 -39.33 -19.27
CA TYR A 484 -10.44 -38.54 -20.46
C TYR A 484 -9.98 -39.24 -21.75
N ARG A 485 -10.62 -38.91 -22.87
CA ARG A 485 -10.19 -39.31 -24.21
C ARG A 485 -9.83 -38.07 -25.02
N THR A 486 -8.79 -38.17 -25.83
CA THR A 486 -8.45 -37.13 -26.82
C THR A 486 -9.43 -37.15 -28.01
N THR A 487 -9.94 -38.32 -28.38
CA THR A 487 -10.95 -38.49 -29.41
C THR A 487 -11.98 -39.55 -29.00
N ARG A 488 -13.22 -39.48 -29.51
CA ARG A 488 -14.29 -40.44 -29.15
C ARG A 488 -13.91 -41.90 -29.41
N TYR A 489 -13.04 -42.16 -30.38
CA TYR A 489 -12.59 -43.50 -30.78
C TYR A 489 -11.16 -43.81 -30.33
N GLY A 490 -10.48 -42.87 -29.68
CA GLY A 490 -9.11 -43.05 -29.18
C GLY A 490 -9.08 -43.81 -27.85
N SER A 491 -7.88 -44.19 -27.41
CA SER A 491 -7.70 -44.84 -26.10
C SER A 491 -8.12 -43.91 -24.95
N LEU A 492 -8.66 -44.51 -23.90
CA LEU A 492 -9.00 -43.82 -22.67
C LEU A 492 -7.74 -43.67 -21.81
N VAL A 493 -7.46 -42.45 -21.36
CA VAL A 493 -6.42 -42.18 -20.39
C VAL A 493 -7.06 -42.13 -19.01
N VAL A 494 -6.59 -42.96 -18.09
CA VAL A 494 -6.94 -42.92 -16.67
C VAL A 494 -5.77 -42.29 -15.94
N SER A 495 -6.04 -41.24 -15.18
CA SER A 495 -5.04 -40.50 -14.39
C SER A 495 -5.40 -40.57 -12.92
N LEU A 496 -4.44 -41.05 -12.11
CA LEU A 496 -4.51 -41.03 -10.66
C LEU A 496 -3.49 -40.00 -10.16
N LYS A 497 -3.91 -39.13 -9.24
CA LYS A 497 -3.07 -38.09 -8.63
C LYS A 497 -3.27 -38.06 -7.13
N GLY A 498 -2.19 -37.90 -6.37
CA GLY A 498 -2.23 -37.81 -4.91
C GLY A 498 -0.89 -37.37 -4.33
N LYS A 499 -0.81 -37.28 -3.00
CA LYS A 499 0.43 -36.94 -2.27
C LYS A 499 1.24 -38.19 -1.90
N ASP A 500 0.59 -39.33 -1.73
CA ASP A 500 1.22 -40.59 -1.30
C ASP A 500 1.42 -41.54 -2.48
N GLN A 501 2.68 -41.83 -2.79
CA GLN A 501 3.07 -42.73 -3.88
C GLN A 501 2.66 -44.19 -3.64
N GLU A 502 2.70 -44.68 -2.41
CA GLU A 502 2.31 -46.05 -2.08
C GLU A 502 0.81 -46.25 -2.25
N ARG A 503 0.00 -45.28 -1.81
CA ARG A 503 -1.45 -45.23 -2.06
C ARG A 503 -1.75 -45.30 -3.56
N LEU A 504 -1.00 -44.57 -4.38
CA LEU A 504 -1.19 -44.51 -5.81
C LEU A 504 -0.89 -45.86 -6.49
N GLU A 505 0.19 -46.52 -6.09
CA GLU A 505 0.54 -47.87 -6.56
C GLU A 505 -0.49 -48.94 -6.11
N LEU A 506 -1.04 -48.81 -4.90
CA LEU A 506 -2.11 -49.68 -4.41
C LEU A 506 -3.41 -49.50 -5.22
N ALA A 507 -3.79 -48.26 -5.51
CA ALA A 507 -4.94 -47.95 -6.32
C ALA A 507 -4.79 -48.49 -7.75
N MET A 508 -3.61 -48.33 -8.35
CA MET A 508 -3.29 -48.90 -9.66
C MET A 508 -3.38 -50.43 -9.67
N LYS A 509 -2.79 -51.10 -8.68
CA LYS A 509 -2.91 -52.56 -8.56
C LYS A 509 -4.35 -53.01 -8.33
N SER A 510 -5.17 -52.24 -7.58
CA SER A 510 -6.59 -52.53 -7.39
C SER A 510 -7.36 -52.40 -8.72
N LEU A 511 -7.05 -51.38 -9.51
CA LEU A 511 -7.64 -51.18 -10.84
C LEU A 511 -7.27 -52.32 -11.80
N GLU A 512 -5.99 -52.67 -11.91
CA GLU A 512 -5.51 -53.72 -12.82
C GLU A 512 -6.10 -55.10 -12.50
N LYS A 513 -6.26 -55.44 -11.20
CA LYS A 513 -6.88 -56.69 -10.76
C LYS A 513 -8.34 -56.87 -11.23
N LYS A 514 -9.03 -55.77 -11.53
CA LYS A 514 -10.44 -55.81 -11.99
C LYS A 514 -10.55 -56.17 -13.48
N PHE A 515 -9.43 -56.25 -14.21
CA PHE A 515 -9.39 -56.50 -15.66
C PHE A 515 -8.36 -57.57 -16.05
N GLN A 516 -8.35 -57.97 -17.32
CA GLN A 516 -7.36 -58.94 -17.83
C GLN A 516 -5.97 -58.31 -17.93
N PRO A 517 -4.89 -59.09 -17.72
CA PRO A 517 -3.52 -58.61 -17.86
C PRO A 517 -3.28 -57.95 -19.23
N GLY A 518 -2.62 -56.78 -19.24
CA GLY A 518 -2.31 -56.04 -20.47
C GLY A 518 -3.42 -55.11 -20.98
N THR A 519 -4.52 -54.97 -20.24
CA THR A 519 -5.62 -54.03 -20.55
C THR A 519 -5.20 -52.57 -20.37
N PHE A 520 -4.25 -52.31 -19.46
CA PHE A 520 -3.66 -51.01 -19.21
C PHE A 520 -2.21 -51.00 -19.72
N LYS A 521 -1.81 -49.89 -20.33
CA LYS A 521 -0.42 -49.61 -20.72
C LYS A 521 0.00 -48.30 -20.06
N GLU A 522 1.12 -48.32 -19.36
CA GLU A 522 1.68 -47.09 -18.79
C GLU A 522 2.02 -46.09 -19.92
N MET A 523 1.68 -44.82 -19.69
CA MET A 523 2.22 -43.73 -20.49
C MET A 523 3.60 -43.38 -19.93
N ASN A 524 4.62 -43.47 -20.77
CA ASN A 524 5.97 -42.99 -20.44
C ASN A 524 5.99 -41.47 -20.31
#